data_AF-A0AAU5WWJ2-F1
#
_entry.id   AF-A0AAU5WWJ2-F1
#
_cell.length_a   1.000
_cell.length_b   1.000
_cell.length_c   1.000
_cell.angle_alpha   90.00
_cell.angle_beta   90.00
_cell.angle_gamma   90.00
#
_symmetry.space_group_name_H-M   'P 1'
#
loop_
_entity.id
_entity.type
_entity.pdbx_description
1 polymer ?
#
loop_
_entity_poly.entity_id
_entity_poly.type
_entity_poly.pdbx_seq_one_letter_code
_entity_poly.pdbx_strand_id
1 'polypeptide(L)'
;MSLDAAMRDARLPVLDERGLMPLAEARGLLAGVAVFQRGQGRTIDGRFVLESDRVWAALLSLADAAEFVTHARRLSWQANVRGMNNLAPYERYGDGILPWIASHVDEDGTLRDVPWCVLPCLLASGSEDAFAIAATVRDPQVLCQWVIRHPSTGYRLLAEGAAQARVADAIRELHRIDPRGTTHRLEREGAGRARDVLDRLGLTTPPLPDAVQVHLDAAPCVEGMAPSLPLALTELEECFGDWDHPMWDNANYFCAGMRMTGFVTPGGTDGLVFQSLVTGLGETNARIEFHRFGFGQRFGWVTETCHELIDEQAASEIEESRSVEGRPVEPHPEFGDALGPLEVVMLGLEPDEVFLDAERLKEVLGLPGSTEALYVLDQWTGPAAEEPASLTEDLVLAVEALRERRAITAALNPRSPEDHLRERIVLLGGWGAAW
;
A
#
# COMPACT_ATOMS: atom_id res chain seq x y z
N MET A 1 -7.93 -7.72 -7.34
CA MET A 1 -8.48 -8.89 -8.10
C MET A 1 -7.67 -9.06 -9.38
N SER A 2 -7.16 -10.25 -9.64
CA SER A 2 -6.42 -10.62 -10.86
C SER A 2 -7.32 -11.25 -11.94
N LEU A 3 -6.76 -11.47 -13.14
CA LEU A 3 -7.40 -12.17 -14.27
C LEU A 3 -7.88 -13.58 -13.87
N ASP A 4 -7.04 -14.35 -13.19
CA ASP A 4 -7.38 -15.71 -12.74
C ASP A 4 -8.51 -15.70 -11.71
N ALA A 5 -8.51 -14.72 -10.80
CA ALA A 5 -9.61 -14.54 -9.88
C ALA A 5 -10.92 -14.22 -10.63
N ALA A 6 -10.88 -13.32 -11.63
CA ALA A 6 -12.06 -13.02 -12.44
C ALA A 6 -12.62 -14.25 -13.18
N MET A 7 -11.76 -15.08 -13.77
CA MET A 7 -12.18 -16.35 -14.41
C MET A 7 -12.77 -17.34 -13.40
N ARG A 8 -12.14 -17.50 -12.23
CA ARG A 8 -12.65 -18.36 -11.16
C ARG A 8 -14.00 -17.88 -10.63
N ASP A 9 -14.20 -16.58 -10.49
CA ASP A 9 -15.44 -15.96 -10.00
C ASP A 9 -16.60 -16.18 -10.96
N ALA A 10 -16.32 -16.17 -12.27
CA ALA A 10 -17.32 -16.41 -13.32
C ALA A 10 -17.78 -17.87 -13.43
N ARG A 11 -17.06 -18.84 -12.83
CA ARG A 11 -17.33 -20.30 -12.88
C ARG A 11 -17.72 -20.78 -14.28
N LEU A 12 -16.86 -20.49 -15.24
CA LEU A 12 -17.07 -20.89 -16.63
C LEU A 12 -16.99 -22.42 -16.76
N PRO A 13 -17.94 -23.07 -17.47
CA PRO A 13 -17.97 -24.53 -17.59
C PRO A 13 -16.84 -25.08 -18.48
N VAL A 14 -16.33 -24.24 -19.39
CA VAL A 14 -15.25 -24.57 -20.31
C VAL A 14 -14.33 -23.36 -20.40
N LEU A 15 -13.03 -23.61 -20.33
CA LEU A 15 -11.98 -22.65 -20.63
C LEU A 15 -11.23 -23.11 -21.88
N ASP A 16 -10.74 -22.17 -22.68
CA ASP A 16 -9.87 -22.47 -23.81
C ASP A 16 -8.41 -22.66 -23.37
N GLU A 17 -7.50 -22.85 -24.33
CA GLU A 17 -6.06 -23.08 -24.07
C GLU A 17 -5.37 -21.91 -23.33
N ARG A 18 -6.00 -20.72 -23.30
CA ARG A 18 -5.50 -19.54 -22.60
C ARG A 18 -5.97 -19.51 -21.13
N GLY A 19 -6.82 -20.47 -20.72
CA GLY A 19 -7.50 -20.44 -19.43
C GLY A 19 -8.66 -19.43 -19.37
N LEU A 20 -9.17 -18.99 -20.53
CA LEU A 20 -10.18 -17.94 -20.66
C LEU A 20 -11.49 -18.49 -21.24
N MET A 21 -12.54 -17.67 -21.27
CA MET A 21 -13.76 -18.01 -22.01
C MET A 21 -13.43 -18.20 -23.50
N PRO A 22 -13.92 -19.25 -24.17
CA PRO A 22 -13.72 -19.43 -25.60
C PRO A 22 -14.12 -18.16 -26.38
N LEU A 23 -13.27 -17.71 -27.29
CA LEU A 23 -13.42 -16.41 -27.96
C LEU A 23 -14.78 -16.23 -28.67
N ALA A 24 -15.28 -17.30 -29.30
CA ALA A 24 -16.59 -17.28 -29.95
C ALA A 24 -17.74 -17.11 -28.94
N GLU A 25 -17.63 -17.75 -27.76
CA GLU A 25 -18.60 -17.61 -26.66
C GLU A 25 -18.55 -16.18 -26.09
N ALA A 26 -17.35 -15.65 -25.84
CA ALA A 26 -17.17 -14.29 -25.33
C ALA A 26 -17.79 -13.23 -26.25
N ARG A 27 -17.50 -13.31 -27.56
CA ARG A 27 -18.08 -12.41 -28.57
C ARG A 27 -19.61 -12.56 -28.66
N GLY A 28 -20.09 -13.81 -28.67
CA GLY A 28 -21.52 -14.11 -28.72
C GLY A 28 -22.28 -13.54 -27.52
N LEU A 29 -21.72 -13.66 -26.33
CA LEU A 29 -22.27 -13.09 -25.11
C LEU A 29 -22.30 -11.56 -25.18
N LEU A 30 -21.18 -10.92 -25.54
CA LEU A 30 -21.06 -9.47 -25.56
C LEU A 30 -21.87 -8.79 -26.67
N ALA A 31 -22.17 -9.47 -27.77
CA ALA A 31 -23.00 -8.95 -28.85
C ALA A 31 -24.41 -8.53 -28.37
N GLY A 32 -24.96 -9.23 -27.37
CA GLY A 32 -26.28 -8.93 -26.79
C GLY A 32 -26.26 -7.97 -25.59
N VAL A 33 -25.09 -7.56 -25.10
CA VAL A 33 -24.96 -6.75 -23.88
C VAL A 33 -24.76 -5.28 -24.26
N ALA A 34 -25.63 -4.40 -23.75
CA ALA A 34 -25.50 -2.95 -23.88
C ALA A 34 -25.25 -2.25 -22.53
N VAL A 35 -25.58 -2.92 -21.42
CA VAL A 35 -25.47 -2.41 -20.06
C VAL A 35 -24.69 -3.43 -19.23
N PHE A 36 -23.63 -2.98 -18.55
CA PHE A 36 -22.99 -3.75 -17.51
C PHE A 36 -23.71 -3.51 -16.19
N GLN A 37 -24.46 -4.50 -15.73
CA GLN A 37 -25.22 -4.48 -14.48
C GLN A 37 -24.97 -5.77 -13.71
N ARG A 38 -25.18 -5.75 -12.38
CA ARG A 38 -24.96 -6.89 -11.49
C ARG A 38 -25.70 -8.16 -11.96
N GLY A 39 -26.94 -7.97 -12.43
CA GLY A 39 -27.82 -9.04 -12.90
C GLY A 39 -28.26 -9.98 -11.78
N GLN A 40 -28.81 -11.12 -12.16
CA GLN A 40 -29.18 -12.18 -11.21
C GLN A 40 -27.97 -13.01 -10.80
N GLY A 41 -28.05 -13.66 -9.64
CA GLY A 41 -27.02 -14.57 -9.17
C GLY A 41 -27.55 -15.98 -8.92
N ARG A 42 -26.65 -16.96 -9.03
CA ARG A 42 -26.94 -18.37 -8.72
C ARG A 42 -25.74 -19.04 -8.10
N THR A 43 -25.99 -20.03 -7.24
CA THR A 43 -24.93 -20.84 -6.65
C THR A 43 -24.50 -21.95 -7.63
N ILE A 44 -23.21 -22.00 -7.94
CA ILE A 44 -22.56 -23.04 -8.75
C ILE A 44 -21.41 -23.59 -7.91
N ASP A 45 -21.45 -24.88 -7.60
CA ASP A 45 -20.43 -25.57 -6.78
C ASP A 45 -20.07 -24.82 -5.50
N GLY A 46 -21.10 -24.45 -4.72
CA GLY A 46 -20.95 -23.72 -3.46
C GLY A 46 -20.60 -22.24 -3.59
N ARG A 47 -20.43 -21.70 -4.80
CA ARG A 47 -20.09 -20.28 -5.03
C ARG A 47 -21.23 -19.50 -5.66
N PHE A 48 -21.54 -18.33 -5.11
CA PHE A 48 -22.54 -17.42 -5.68
C PHE A 48 -21.97 -16.60 -6.84
N VAL A 49 -22.41 -16.91 -8.06
CA VAL A 49 -21.93 -16.34 -9.32
C VAL A 49 -23.00 -15.40 -9.87
N LEU A 50 -22.59 -14.17 -10.21
CA LEU A 50 -23.44 -13.15 -10.80
C LEU A 50 -23.36 -13.19 -12.33
N GLU A 51 -24.41 -12.74 -13.01
CA GLU A 51 -24.36 -12.51 -14.46
C GLU A 51 -23.24 -11.53 -14.85
N SER A 52 -23.01 -10.48 -14.03
CA SER A 52 -21.90 -9.55 -14.21
C SER A 52 -20.53 -10.24 -14.21
N ASP A 53 -20.36 -11.31 -13.43
CA ASP A 53 -19.08 -12.05 -13.37
C ASP A 53 -18.79 -12.70 -14.73
N ARG A 54 -19.82 -13.22 -15.41
CA ARG A 54 -19.69 -13.81 -16.75
C ARG A 54 -19.48 -12.77 -17.85
N VAL A 55 -20.19 -11.64 -17.79
CA VAL A 55 -19.98 -10.52 -18.74
C VAL A 55 -18.56 -9.97 -18.61
N TRP A 56 -18.07 -9.83 -17.37
CA TRP A 56 -16.71 -9.39 -17.11
C TRP A 56 -15.68 -10.38 -17.64
N ALA A 57 -15.87 -11.69 -17.38
CA ALA A 57 -14.99 -12.70 -17.93
C ALA A 57 -14.98 -12.72 -19.48
N ALA A 58 -16.13 -12.47 -20.12
CA ALA A 58 -16.19 -12.36 -21.57
C ALA A 58 -15.36 -11.18 -22.11
N LEU A 59 -15.42 -10.00 -21.48
CA LEU A 59 -14.59 -8.85 -21.86
C LEU A 59 -13.09 -9.16 -21.74
N LEU A 60 -12.68 -9.84 -20.67
CA LEU A 60 -11.28 -10.24 -20.44
C LEU A 60 -10.80 -11.38 -21.38
N SER A 61 -11.72 -12.02 -22.10
CA SER A 61 -11.42 -13.15 -23.00
C SER A 61 -11.31 -12.76 -24.48
N LEU A 62 -11.52 -11.47 -24.81
CA LEU A 62 -11.37 -10.92 -26.15
C LEU A 62 -9.93 -11.08 -26.68
N ALA A 63 -9.77 -10.98 -28.00
CA ALA A 63 -8.52 -11.35 -28.65
C ALA A 63 -7.37 -10.42 -28.24
N ASP A 64 -7.63 -9.12 -28.21
CA ASP A 64 -6.65 -8.08 -27.93
C ASP A 64 -7.29 -6.85 -27.26
N ALA A 65 -6.46 -5.88 -26.92
CA ALA A 65 -6.86 -4.66 -26.25
C ALA A 65 -7.79 -3.79 -27.11
N ALA A 66 -7.60 -3.77 -28.44
CA ALA A 66 -8.42 -2.95 -29.34
C ALA A 66 -9.86 -3.47 -29.41
N GLU A 67 -10.02 -4.79 -29.46
CA GLU A 67 -11.32 -5.45 -29.35
C GLU A 67 -11.95 -5.17 -27.99
N PHE A 68 -11.19 -5.31 -26.89
CA PHE A 68 -11.66 -4.97 -25.54
C PHE A 68 -12.17 -3.52 -25.45
N VAL A 69 -11.38 -2.54 -25.88
CA VAL A 69 -11.73 -1.11 -25.86
C VAL A 69 -13.01 -0.87 -26.66
N THR A 70 -13.14 -1.51 -27.83
CA THR A 70 -14.34 -1.37 -28.69
C THR A 70 -15.60 -1.84 -27.97
N HIS A 71 -15.55 -3.00 -27.32
CA HIS A 71 -16.67 -3.54 -26.57
C HIS A 71 -16.95 -2.75 -25.28
N ALA A 72 -15.91 -2.43 -24.49
CA ALA A 72 -16.02 -1.79 -23.20
C ALA A 72 -16.57 -0.34 -23.28
N ARG A 73 -16.18 0.42 -24.32
CA ARG A 73 -16.70 1.78 -24.58
C ARG A 73 -18.17 1.82 -25.00
N ARG A 74 -18.69 0.72 -25.56
CA ARG A 74 -20.10 0.63 -25.97
C ARG A 74 -21.04 0.41 -24.78
N LEU A 75 -20.53 -0.12 -23.67
CA LEU A 75 -21.34 -0.48 -22.50
C LEU A 75 -21.70 0.75 -21.66
N SER A 76 -22.95 0.78 -21.20
CA SER A 76 -23.34 1.63 -20.07
C SER A 76 -22.99 0.91 -18.76
N TRP A 77 -22.07 1.47 -17.98
CA TRP A 77 -21.62 0.89 -16.71
C TRP A 77 -22.56 1.30 -15.57
N GLN A 78 -23.37 0.36 -15.07
CA GLN A 78 -24.33 0.57 -13.97
C GLN A 78 -24.01 -0.25 -12.72
N ALA A 79 -22.95 -1.04 -12.77
CA ALA A 79 -22.45 -1.82 -11.63
C ALA A 79 -20.93 -1.90 -11.67
N ASN A 80 -20.34 -2.17 -10.50
CA ASN A 80 -18.91 -2.42 -10.36
C ASN A 80 -18.58 -3.87 -10.67
N VAL A 81 -17.35 -4.08 -11.14
CA VAL A 81 -16.71 -5.40 -11.15
C VAL A 81 -16.34 -5.78 -9.71
N ARG A 82 -16.12 -7.07 -9.45
CA ARG A 82 -15.70 -7.51 -8.12
C ARG A 82 -14.27 -7.05 -7.81
N GLY A 83 -14.05 -6.70 -6.55
CA GLY A 83 -12.78 -6.23 -6.00
C GLY A 83 -12.49 -4.77 -6.36
N MET A 84 -12.30 -3.93 -5.34
CA MET A 84 -12.02 -2.49 -5.50
C MET A 84 -10.67 -2.20 -6.18
N ASN A 85 -9.71 -3.12 -6.06
CA ASN A 85 -8.39 -3.07 -6.71
C ASN A 85 -8.29 -4.11 -7.82
N ASN A 86 -9.21 -4.07 -8.79
CA ASN A 86 -9.22 -5.01 -9.91
C ASN A 86 -8.24 -4.59 -11.01
N LEU A 87 -7.21 -5.43 -11.26
CA LEU A 87 -6.16 -5.19 -12.24
C LEU A 87 -6.29 -6.12 -13.46
N ALA A 88 -7.32 -6.96 -13.52
CA ALA A 88 -7.47 -7.97 -14.57
C ALA A 88 -7.39 -7.43 -16.02
N PRO A 89 -7.97 -6.25 -16.36
CA PRO A 89 -7.80 -5.68 -17.69
C PRO A 89 -6.35 -5.33 -18.00
N TYR A 90 -5.64 -4.73 -17.04
CA TYR A 90 -4.23 -4.35 -17.21
C TYR A 90 -3.32 -5.58 -17.31
N GLU A 91 -3.53 -6.59 -16.45
CA GLU A 91 -2.79 -7.86 -16.53
C GLU A 91 -2.97 -8.54 -17.90
N ARG A 92 -4.17 -8.46 -18.48
CA ARG A 92 -4.50 -9.11 -19.75
C ARG A 92 -4.02 -8.32 -20.97
N TYR A 93 -4.16 -7.00 -20.96
CA TYR A 93 -4.05 -6.16 -22.16
C TYR A 93 -2.98 -5.07 -22.05
N GLY A 94 -2.33 -4.91 -20.90
CA GLY A 94 -1.33 -3.87 -20.63
C GLY A 94 -1.87 -2.48 -20.91
N ASP A 95 -1.00 -1.62 -21.46
CA ASP A 95 -1.33 -0.23 -21.81
C ASP A 95 -2.34 -0.09 -22.96
N GLY A 96 -2.68 -1.18 -23.65
CA GLY A 96 -3.68 -1.16 -24.72
C GLY A 96 -5.09 -0.76 -24.27
N ILE A 97 -5.37 -0.78 -22.95
CA ILE A 97 -6.65 -0.36 -22.37
C ILE A 97 -6.73 1.14 -22.09
N LEU A 98 -5.62 1.88 -22.17
CA LEU A 98 -5.58 3.31 -21.85
C LEU A 98 -6.62 4.14 -22.63
N PRO A 99 -6.94 3.86 -23.91
CA PRO A 99 -8.04 4.55 -24.58
C PRO A 99 -9.39 4.37 -23.87
N TRP A 100 -9.69 3.17 -23.35
CA TRP A 100 -10.92 2.95 -22.59
C TRP A 100 -10.91 3.72 -21.27
N ILE A 101 -9.77 3.74 -20.55
CA ILE A 101 -9.62 4.54 -19.32
C ILE A 101 -9.81 6.03 -19.62
N ALA A 102 -9.17 6.55 -20.67
CA ALA A 102 -9.31 7.94 -21.09
C ALA A 102 -10.76 8.34 -21.39
N SER A 103 -11.58 7.41 -21.92
CA SER A 103 -13.01 7.69 -22.16
C SER A 103 -13.87 7.80 -20.90
N HIS A 104 -13.31 7.53 -19.72
CA HIS A 104 -13.97 7.77 -18.43
C HIS A 104 -13.60 9.11 -17.79
N VAL A 105 -12.69 9.88 -18.39
CA VAL A 105 -12.44 11.27 -18.01
C VAL A 105 -13.42 12.15 -18.79
N ASP A 106 -14.32 12.84 -18.10
CA ASP A 106 -15.27 13.73 -18.75
C ASP A 106 -14.67 15.10 -19.10
N GLU A 107 -15.46 15.96 -19.76
CA GLU A 107 -15.01 17.26 -20.24
C GLU A 107 -14.52 18.19 -19.12
N ASP A 108 -15.02 18.01 -17.89
CA ASP A 108 -14.60 18.77 -16.71
C ASP A 108 -13.34 18.19 -16.03
N GLY A 109 -12.80 17.09 -16.58
CA GLY A 109 -11.68 16.34 -16.03
C GLY A 109 -12.06 15.43 -14.87
N THR A 110 -13.35 15.10 -14.68
CA THR A 110 -13.75 14.16 -13.62
C THR A 110 -13.52 12.73 -14.10
N LEU A 111 -12.70 11.98 -13.37
CA LEU A 111 -12.53 10.54 -13.61
C LEU A 111 -13.74 9.78 -13.06
N ARG A 112 -14.51 9.15 -13.94
CA ARG A 112 -15.60 8.26 -13.55
C ARG A 112 -15.03 6.88 -13.27
N ASP A 113 -14.71 6.60 -12.01
CA ASP A 113 -14.23 5.27 -11.59
C ASP A 113 -15.37 4.25 -11.47
N VAL A 114 -16.16 4.11 -12.54
CA VAL A 114 -17.19 3.07 -12.67
C VAL A 114 -16.96 2.38 -14.02
N PRO A 115 -16.53 1.11 -14.02
CA PRO A 115 -16.37 0.23 -12.85
C PRO A 115 -15.13 0.60 -12.00
N TRP A 116 -15.11 0.20 -10.71
CA TRP A 116 -13.98 0.34 -9.74
C TRP A 116 -12.68 -0.41 -10.12
N CYS A 117 -12.32 -0.39 -11.40
CA CYS A 117 -11.06 -0.90 -11.91
C CYS A 117 -10.38 0.11 -12.83
N VAL A 118 -11.05 1.23 -13.16
CA VAL A 118 -10.52 2.27 -14.05
C VAL A 118 -9.32 2.94 -13.40
N LEU A 119 -9.46 3.45 -12.17
CA LEU A 119 -8.36 4.07 -11.44
C LEU A 119 -7.25 3.06 -11.10
N PRO A 120 -7.50 1.87 -10.54
CA PRO A 120 -6.46 0.88 -10.31
C PRO A 120 -5.65 0.51 -11.56
N CYS A 121 -6.31 0.34 -12.71
CA CYS A 121 -5.63 0.04 -13.97
C CYS A 121 -4.82 1.23 -14.51
N LEU A 122 -5.31 2.47 -14.33
CA LEU A 122 -4.56 3.68 -14.68
C LEU A 122 -3.27 3.76 -13.87
N LEU A 123 -3.38 3.58 -12.55
CA LEU A 123 -2.25 3.66 -11.62
C LEU A 123 -1.28 2.48 -11.76
N ALA A 124 -1.72 1.35 -12.32
CA ALA A 124 -0.86 0.20 -12.59
C ALA A 124 0.10 0.40 -13.78
N SER A 125 -0.26 1.27 -14.75
CA SER A 125 0.53 1.57 -15.94
C SER A 125 1.57 2.67 -15.66
N GLY A 126 2.85 2.37 -15.90
CA GLY A 126 3.95 3.34 -15.78
C GLY A 126 4.29 4.10 -17.07
N SER A 127 3.41 4.04 -18.07
CA SER A 127 3.63 4.67 -19.39
C SER A 127 3.39 6.19 -19.37
N GLU A 128 4.03 6.91 -20.30
CA GLU A 128 3.78 8.36 -20.44
C GLU A 128 2.32 8.67 -20.86
N ASP A 129 1.67 7.76 -21.60
CA ASP A 129 0.25 7.90 -21.95
C ASP A 129 -0.66 7.81 -20.71
N ALA A 130 -0.32 6.95 -19.74
CA ALA A 130 -1.03 6.89 -18.47
C ALA A 130 -0.82 8.17 -17.65
N PHE A 131 0.40 8.71 -17.60
CA PHE A 131 0.65 10.03 -17.02
C PHE A 131 -0.18 11.12 -17.70
N ALA A 132 -0.22 11.12 -19.03
CA ALA A 132 -0.99 12.11 -19.80
C ALA A 132 -2.48 12.05 -19.45
N ILE A 133 -3.06 10.85 -19.30
CA ILE A 133 -4.44 10.67 -18.85
C ILE A 133 -4.61 11.17 -17.41
N ALA A 134 -3.75 10.76 -16.48
CA ALA A 134 -3.82 11.21 -15.09
C ALA A 134 -3.73 12.74 -14.98
N ALA A 135 -2.90 13.39 -15.82
CA ALA A 135 -2.76 14.84 -15.86
C ALA A 135 -3.98 15.59 -16.45
N THR A 136 -4.90 14.90 -17.13
CA THR A 136 -6.21 15.47 -17.53
C THR A 136 -7.25 15.42 -16.42
N VAL A 137 -7.03 14.59 -15.38
CA VAL A 137 -7.95 14.48 -14.26
C VAL A 137 -7.83 15.74 -13.40
N ARG A 138 -8.98 16.30 -13.02
CA ARG A 138 -9.10 17.55 -12.26
C ARG A 138 -8.54 17.41 -10.84
N ASP A 139 -8.77 16.26 -10.23
CA ASP A 139 -8.27 15.94 -8.89
C ASP A 139 -6.76 15.69 -8.96
N PRO A 140 -5.92 16.55 -8.35
CA PRO A 140 -4.47 16.38 -8.39
C PRO A 140 -4.01 15.10 -7.69
N GLN A 141 -4.82 14.51 -6.79
CA GLN A 141 -4.45 13.28 -6.10
C GLN A 141 -4.23 12.11 -7.06
N VAL A 142 -5.00 12.03 -8.15
CA VAL A 142 -4.81 10.97 -9.16
C VAL A 142 -3.43 11.05 -9.81
N LEU A 143 -2.97 12.26 -10.15
CA LEU A 143 -1.63 12.45 -10.70
C LEU A 143 -0.54 12.24 -9.64
N CYS A 144 -0.78 12.64 -8.39
CA CYS A 144 0.14 12.40 -7.28
C CYS A 144 0.34 10.90 -7.05
N GLN A 145 -0.74 10.12 -6.90
CA GLN A 145 -0.70 8.66 -6.75
C GLN A 145 0.03 8.00 -7.93
N TRP A 146 -0.19 8.48 -9.15
CA TRP A 146 0.53 7.96 -10.32
C TRP A 146 2.05 8.22 -10.20
N VAL A 147 2.46 9.44 -9.84
CA VAL A 147 3.88 9.80 -9.66
C VAL A 147 4.51 9.01 -8.51
N ILE A 148 3.79 8.81 -7.41
CA ILE A 148 4.26 8.05 -6.25
C ILE A 148 4.54 6.59 -6.65
N ARG A 149 3.67 5.99 -7.46
CA ARG A 149 3.84 4.60 -7.96
C ARG A 149 4.91 4.46 -9.05
N HIS A 150 5.20 5.54 -9.79
CA HIS A 150 6.13 5.55 -10.92
C HIS A 150 7.16 6.69 -10.80
N PRO A 151 7.96 6.76 -9.71
CA PRO A 151 8.66 7.98 -9.34
C PRO A 151 9.70 8.44 -10.37
N SER A 152 10.47 7.52 -10.97
CA SER A 152 11.47 7.88 -11.97
C SER A 152 10.86 8.53 -13.21
N THR A 153 9.76 7.97 -13.73
CA THR A 153 9.06 8.53 -14.89
C THR A 153 8.25 9.77 -14.49
N GLY A 154 7.59 9.74 -13.34
CA GLY A 154 6.72 10.79 -12.85
C GLY A 154 7.44 12.10 -12.60
N TYR A 155 8.52 12.10 -11.82
CA TYR A 155 9.22 13.35 -11.52
C TYR A 155 9.87 13.97 -12.77
N ARG A 156 10.32 13.15 -13.72
CA ARG A 156 10.77 13.62 -15.04
C ARG A 156 9.65 14.34 -15.79
N LEU A 157 8.49 13.69 -15.94
CA LEU A 157 7.34 14.26 -16.66
C LEU A 157 6.73 15.48 -15.93
N LEU A 158 6.76 15.50 -14.59
CA LEU A 158 6.39 16.69 -13.81
C LEU A 158 7.31 17.86 -14.13
N ALA A 159 8.64 17.64 -14.16
CA ALA A 159 9.61 18.68 -14.46
C ALA A 159 9.48 19.21 -15.90
N GLU A 160 9.21 18.34 -16.87
CA GLU A 160 8.94 18.72 -18.27
C GLU A 160 7.59 19.46 -18.42
N GLY A 161 6.58 19.04 -17.68
CA GLY A 161 5.20 19.52 -17.77
C GLY A 161 4.84 20.67 -16.83
N ALA A 162 5.76 21.19 -16.01
CA ALA A 162 5.47 22.15 -14.93
C ALA A 162 4.80 23.48 -15.35
N ALA A 163 4.74 23.78 -16.64
CA ALA A 163 3.97 24.92 -17.16
C ALA A 163 2.46 24.66 -17.27
N GLN A 164 2.04 23.39 -17.27
CA GLN A 164 0.64 22.98 -17.32
C GLN A 164 0.02 23.11 -15.94
N ALA A 165 -1.17 23.73 -15.83
CA ALA A 165 -1.80 24.02 -14.55
C ALA A 165 -1.98 22.77 -13.66
N ARG A 166 -2.47 21.65 -14.24
CA ARG A 166 -2.69 20.39 -13.50
C ARG A 166 -1.41 19.76 -12.98
N VAL A 167 -0.35 19.80 -13.78
CA VAL A 167 0.98 19.32 -13.38
C VAL A 167 1.56 20.20 -12.27
N ALA A 168 1.41 21.51 -12.38
CA ALA A 168 1.82 22.46 -11.34
C ALA A 168 1.07 22.21 -10.02
N ASP A 169 -0.24 21.91 -10.06
CA ASP A 169 -1.03 21.59 -8.87
C ASP A 169 -0.55 20.30 -8.20
N ALA A 170 -0.25 19.25 -8.97
CA ALA A 170 0.33 18.02 -8.43
C ALA A 170 1.72 18.24 -7.81
N ILE A 171 2.58 19.06 -8.43
CA ILE A 171 3.90 19.41 -7.85
C ILE A 171 3.69 20.14 -6.51
N ARG A 172 2.75 21.08 -6.43
CA ARG A 172 2.44 21.79 -5.18
C ARG A 172 1.96 20.83 -4.10
N GLU A 173 1.12 19.85 -4.46
CA GLU A 173 0.57 18.90 -3.51
C GLU A 173 1.65 17.92 -2.99
N LEU A 174 2.46 17.34 -3.89
CA LEU A 174 3.61 16.52 -3.50
C LEU A 174 4.60 17.31 -2.63
N HIS A 175 4.88 18.57 -3.00
CA HIS A 175 5.75 19.44 -2.22
C HIS A 175 5.12 19.87 -0.89
N ARG A 176 3.79 19.97 -0.78
CA ARG A 176 3.11 20.29 0.49
C ARG A 176 3.32 19.16 1.51
N ILE A 177 3.26 17.91 1.06
CA ILE A 177 3.41 16.72 1.90
C ILE A 177 4.89 16.43 2.21
N ASP A 178 5.74 16.44 1.18
CA ASP A 178 7.18 16.17 1.31
C ASP A 178 8.01 17.21 0.55
N PRO A 179 8.21 18.42 1.11
CA PRO A 179 8.97 19.48 0.44
C PRO A 179 10.38 19.03 0.03
N ARG A 180 11.08 18.34 0.93
CA ARG A 180 12.47 17.92 0.75
C ARG A 180 12.58 16.75 -0.20
N GLY A 181 11.71 15.74 -0.06
CA GLY A 181 11.67 14.61 -0.98
C GLY A 181 11.28 15.03 -2.39
N THR A 182 10.31 15.93 -2.53
CA THR A 182 9.90 16.48 -3.83
C THR A 182 11.03 17.29 -4.48
N THR A 183 11.69 18.18 -3.74
CA THR A 183 12.86 18.92 -4.24
C THR A 183 13.98 17.96 -4.66
N HIS A 184 14.35 17.02 -3.80
CA HIS A 184 15.40 16.05 -4.08
C HIS A 184 15.12 15.25 -5.37
N ARG A 185 13.87 14.80 -5.56
CA ARG A 185 13.48 14.02 -6.75
C ARG A 185 13.47 14.86 -8.03
N LEU A 186 13.04 16.12 -7.96
CA LEU A 186 13.16 17.04 -9.09
C LEU A 186 14.62 17.35 -9.44
N GLU A 187 15.49 17.52 -8.44
CA GLU A 187 16.92 17.80 -8.66
C GLU A 187 17.65 16.68 -9.39
N ARG A 188 17.21 15.44 -9.21
CA ARG A 188 17.75 14.27 -9.95
C ARG A 188 17.47 14.34 -11.45
N GLU A 189 16.37 14.99 -11.85
CA GLU A 189 16.04 15.25 -13.27
C GLU A 189 16.84 16.43 -13.84
N GLY A 190 17.61 17.12 -13.00
CA GLY A 190 18.53 18.20 -13.34
C GLY A 190 18.34 19.39 -12.41
N ALA A 191 19.34 19.67 -11.56
CA ALA A 191 19.29 20.72 -10.54
C ALA A 191 18.88 22.12 -11.06
N GLY A 192 19.32 22.50 -12.27
CA GLY A 192 18.90 23.76 -12.90
C GLY A 192 17.41 23.78 -13.23
N ARG A 193 16.90 22.67 -13.80
CA ARG A 193 15.47 22.52 -14.12
C ARG A 193 14.62 22.48 -12.84
N ALA A 194 15.07 21.77 -11.82
CA ALA A 194 14.39 21.70 -10.53
C ALA A 194 14.23 23.10 -9.91
N ARG A 195 15.30 23.90 -9.88
CA ARG A 195 15.26 25.28 -9.41
C ARG A 195 14.29 26.13 -10.21
N ASP A 196 14.34 26.07 -11.54
CA ASP A 196 13.43 26.81 -12.41
C ASP A 196 11.95 26.46 -12.14
N VAL A 197 11.66 25.19 -11.88
CA VAL A 197 10.31 24.71 -11.54
C VAL A 197 9.88 25.24 -10.18
N LEU A 198 10.70 25.07 -9.14
CA LEU A 198 10.39 25.52 -7.78
C LEU A 198 10.20 27.05 -7.72
N ASP A 199 11.11 27.81 -8.33
CA ASP A 199 11.06 29.28 -8.40
C ASP A 199 9.80 29.76 -9.12
N ARG A 200 9.45 29.13 -10.25
CA ARG A 200 8.23 29.45 -11.01
C ARG A 200 6.97 29.22 -10.19
N LEU A 201 6.94 28.16 -9.40
CA LEU A 201 5.79 27.78 -8.59
C LEU A 201 5.76 28.50 -7.23
N GLY A 202 6.81 29.25 -6.89
CA GLY A 202 6.96 29.92 -5.59
C GLY A 202 7.13 28.94 -4.43
N LEU A 203 7.72 27.77 -4.71
CA LEU A 203 7.91 26.71 -3.72
C LEU A 203 9.29 26.82 -3.08
N THR A 204 9.32 26.77 -1.75
CA THR A 204 10.56 26.77 -0.96
C THR A 204 10.55 25.60 0.00
N THR A 205 11.71 24.93 0.12
CA THR A 205 11.87 23.83 1.07
C THR A 205 12.12 24.39 2.48
N PRO A 206 11.19 24.19 3.44
CA PRO A 206 11.35 24.70 4.79
C PRO A 206 12.46 23.96 5.57
N PRO A 207 12.99 24.55 6.65
CA PRO A 207 13.81 23.81 7.61
C PRO A 207 13.02 22.64 8.20
N LEU A 208 13.73 21.58 8.64
CA LEU A 208 13.11 20.51 9.42
C LEU A 208 12.65 21.06 10.78
N PRO A 209 11.68 20.39 11.44
CA PRO A 209 11.40 20.65 12.85
C PRO A 209 12.68 20.54 13.68
N ASP A 210 12.88 21.45 14.64
CA ASP A 210 14.12 21.53 15.42
C ASP A 210 14.47 20.19 16.10
N ALA A 211 13.47 19.48 16.62
CA ALA A 211 13.67 18.18 17.27
C ALA A 211 14.23 17.12 16.32
N VAL A 212 13.70 17.07 15.09
CA VAL A 212 14.17 16.18 14.01
C VAL A 212 15.61 16.55 13.63
N GLN A 213 15.89 17.84 13.38
CA GLN A 213 17.22 18.30 12.97
C GLN A 213 18.28 17.99 14.04
N VAL A 214 17.98 18.25 15.32
CA VAL A 214 18.90 17.96 16.43
C VAL A 214 19.24 16.47 16.51
N HIS A 215 18.26 15.59 16.29
CA HIS A 215 18.50 14.15 16.27
C HIS A 215 19.34 13.69 15.08
N LEU A 216 19.06 14.22 13.88
CA LEU A 216 19.85 13.90 12.68
C LEU A 216 21.30 14.38 12.80
N ASP A 217 21.51 15.58 13.36
CA ASP A 217 22.85 16.15 13.56
C ASP A 217 23.68 15.34 14.56
N ALA A 218 23.03 14.77 15.59
CA ALA A 218 23.67 13.92 16.58
C ALA A 218 23.95 12.49 16.07
N ALA A 219 23.18 12.02 15.09
CA ALA A 219 23.32 10.68 14.54
C ALA A 219 24.55 10.58 13.61
N PRO A 220 25.33 9.49 13.67
CA PRO A 220 26.47 9.29 12.78
C PRO A 220 26.01 9.16 11.33
N CYS A 221 26.71 9.86 10.43
CA CYS A 221 26.54 9.71 9.00
C CYS A 221 27.35 8.50 8.51
N VAL A 222 26.71 7.60 7.78
CA VAL A 222 27.39 6.42 7.22
C VAL A 222 28.06 6.83 5.91
N GLU A 223 29.38 7.02 5.98
CA GLU A 223 30.20 7.41 4.83
C GLU A 223 30.35 6.26 3.81
N GLY A 224 30.56 6.61 2.54
CA GLY A 224 30.89 5.65 1.48
C GLY A 224 29.69 4.96 0.84
N MET A 225 28.46 5.20 1.30
CA MET A 225 27.26 4.71 0.65
C MET A 225 26.92 5.55 -0.59
N ALA A 226 26.74 4.87 -1.72
CA ALA A 226 26.32 5.53 -2.96
C ALA A 226 24.95 6.22 -2.75
N PRO A 227 24.72 7.39 -3.38
CA PRO A 227 23.41 8.00 -3.42
C PRO A 227 22.39 7.01 -3.99
N SER A 228 21.24 6.89 -3.34
CA SER A 228 20.10 6.09 -3.80
C SER A 228 18.89 7.03 -3.94
N LEU A 229 17.74 6.50 -4.36
CA LEU A 229 16.48 7.24 -4.29
C LEU A 229 15.87 7.04 -2.88
N PRO A 230 15.84 8.06 -2.01
CA PRO A 230 15.28 7.91 -0.67
C PRO A 230 13.77 7.76 -0.74
N LEU A 231 13.19 7.01 0.19
CA LEU A 231 11.75 6.96 0.44
C LEU A 231 11.18 8.39 0.58
N ALA A 232 9.96 8.61 0.08
CA ALA A 232 9.25 9.88 0.23
C ALA A 232 8.13 9.75 1.27
N LEU A 233 7.85 10.81 2.02
CA LEU A 233 6.71 10.84 2.95
C LEU A 233 5.38 10.71 2.20
N THR A 234 5.31 11.15 0.94
CA THR A 234 4.14 10.96 0.08
C THR A 234 3.83 9.48 -0.19
N GLU A 235 4.85 8.61 -0.29
CA GLU A 235 4.66 7.16 -0.43
C GLU A 235 4.05 6.55 0.83
N LEU A 236 4.39 7.08 2.01
CA LEU A 236 3.77 6.69 3.27
C LEU A 236 2.33 7.23 3.35
N GLU A 237 2.10 8.48 2.99
CA GLU A 237 0.78 9.12 3.14
C GLU A 237 -0.32 8.46 2.31
N GLU A 238 -0.02 8.06 1.06
CA GLU A 238 -0.96 7.29 0.23
C GLU A 238 -1.41 6.00 0.93
N CYS A 239 -0.52 5.39 1.71
CA CYS A 239 -0.82 4.19 2.45
C CYS A 239 -1.61 4.49 3.72
N PHE A 240 -1.12 5.39 4.59
CA PHE A 240 -1.77 5.64 5.87
C PHE A 240 -3.19 6.24 5.75
N GLY A 241 -3.57 6.80 4.59
CA GLY A 241 -4.90 7.35 4.34
C GLY A 241 -6.02 6.32 4.07
N ASP A 242 -5.71 5.11 3.60
CA ASP A 242 -6.72 4.21 2.99
C ASP A 242 -7.35 3.18 3.95
N TRP A 243 -7.15 3.28 5.28
CA TRP A 243 -7.60 2.30 6.30
C TRP A 243 -7.13 0.84 6.10
N ASP A 244 -6.50 0.53 4.96
CA ASP A 244 -6.01 -0.77 4.51
C ASP A 244 -4.62 -1.11 5.07
N HIS A 245 -4.07 -0.27 5.95
CA HIS A 245 -2.74 -0.44 6.51
C HIS A 245 -2.75 -0.94 7.96
N PRO A 246 -1.69 -1.65 8.39
CA PRO A 246 -1.45 -2.06 9.77
C PRO A 246 -1.11 -0.83 10.60
N MET A 247 -2.10 -0.04 10.91
CA MET A 247 -1.91 0.89 12.01
C MET A 247 -1.70 0.08 13.28
N TRP A 248 -1.20 0.73 14.31
CA TRP A 248 -1.61 0.31 15.63
C TRP A 248 -3.15 0.32 15.61
N ASP A 249 -3.71 -0.88 15.50
CA ASP A 249 -5.05 -1.20 15.90
C ASP A 249 -6.19 -0.46 15.20
N ASN A 250 -6.66 -1.05 14.09
CA ASN A 250 -8.04 -0.82 13.66
C ASN A 250 -8.97 -1.85 14.33
N ALA A 251 -10.29 -1.62 14.28
CA ALA A 251 -11.28 -2.49 14.92
C ALA A 251 -11.25 -3.97 14.45
N ASN A 252 -10.50 -4.29 13.40
CA ASN A 252 -10.41 -5.61 12.80
C ASN A 252 -9.14 -6.39 13.18
N TYR A 253 -8.22 -5.85 13.98
CA TYR A 253 -7.05 -6.61 14.46
C TYR A 253 -6.49 -6.07 15.78
N PHE A 254 -5.65 -6.87 16.43
CA PHE A 254 -4.84 -6.51 17.59
C PHE A 254 -3.37 -6.59 17.23
N CYS A 255 -2.61 -5.50 17.47
CA CYS A 255 -1.19 -5.39 17.27
C CYS A 255 -0.47 -5.32 18.64
N ALA A 256 0.28 -6.36 18.97
CA ALA A 256 1.02 -6.45 20.23
C ALA A 256 2.34 -5.66 20.21
N GLY A 257 2.88 -5.38 19.02
CA GLY A 257 4.15 -4.67 18.88
C GLY A 257 4.51 -4.43 17.41
N MET A 258 5.37 -3.45 17.18
CA MET A 258 5.90 -3.13 15.86
C MET A 258 7.41 -2.85 15.90
N ARG A 259 8.14 -3.32 14.90
CA ARG A 259 9.55 -2.96 14.63
C ARG A 259 9.66 -2.26 13.30
N MET A 260 10.27 -1.08 13.28
CA MET A 260 10.57 -0.30 12.07
C MET A 260 12.05 -0.44 11.71
N THR A 261 12.36 -0.85 10.48
CA THR A 261 13.74 -0.95 9.97
C THR A 261 13.92 -0.12 8.72
N GLY A 262 14.88 0.81 8.75
CA GLY A 262 15.28 1.60 7.58
C GLY A 262 16.41 0.93 6.83
N PHE A 263 16.24 0.72 5.53
CA PHE A 263 17.22 0.09 4.67
C PHE A 263 17.73 1.04 3.60
N VAL A 264 19.04 1.02 3.38
CA VAL A 264 19.71 1.71 2.28
C VAL A 264 20.15 0.72 1.22
N THR A 265 19.87 1.03 -0.04
CA THR A 265 20.24 0.16 -1.18
C THR A 265 21.14 0.93 -2.13
N PRO A 266 22.47 0.70 -2.12
CA PRO A 266 23.42 1.40 -2.99
C PRO A 266 23.03 1.29 -4.47
N GLY A 267 22.84 2.44 -5.13
CA GLY A 267 22.44 2.51 -6.54
C GLY A 267 20.97 2.12 -6.82
N GLY A 268 20.20 1.78 -5.80
CA GLY A 268 18.77 1.45 -5.89
C GLY A 268 17.87 2.52 -5.27
N THR A 269 16.77 2.06 -4.69
CA THR A 269 15.83 2.86 -3.90
C THR A 269 15.91 2.37 -2.46
N ASP A 270 16.01 3.30 -1.52
CA ASP A 270 15.92 2.95 -0.09
C ASP A 270 14.52 2.48 0.25
N GLY A 271 14.37 1.91 1.44
CA GLY A 271 13.05 1.56 1.89
C GLY A 271 12.93 1.45 3.39
N LEU A 272 11.68 1.40 3.81
CA LEU A 272 11.28 1.22 5.19
C LEU A 272 10.47 -0.06 5.28
N VAL A 273 10.74 -0.84 6.31
CA VAL A 273 9.97 -2.05 6.60
C VAL A 273 9.40 -1.95 8.00
N PHE A 274 8.10 -2.18 8.12
CA PHE A 274 7.43 -2.40 9.39
C PHE A 274 7.14 -3.89 9.54
N GLN A 275 7.52 -4.42 10.69
CA GLN A 275 7.12 -5.75 11.15
C GLN A 275 6.07 -5.54 12.24
N SER A 276 4.90 -6.14 12.09
CA SER A 276 3.79 -5.99 13.05
C SER A 276 3.40 -7.36 13.59
N LEU A 277 3.43 -7.53 14.91
CA LEU A 277 2.93 -8.73 15.58
C LEU A 277 1.42 -8.59 15.78
N VAL A 278 0.62 -9.34 15.03
CA VAL A 278 -0.83 -9.15 14.98
C VAL A 278 -1.64 -10.44 15.14
N THR A 279 -2.91 -10.28 15.53
CA THR A 279 -4.00 -11.26 15.40
C THR A 279 -5.26 -10.56 14.86
N GLY A 280 -6.10 -11.28 14.09
CA GLY A 280 -7.16 -10.70 13.27
C GLY A 280 -8.58 -10.95 13.78
N LEU A 281 -9.53 -10.11 13.38
CA LEU A 281 -10.96 -10.31 13.64
C LEU A 281 -11.46 -11.51 12.82
N GLY A 282 -11.69 -12.64 13.51
CA GLY A 282 -12.12 -13.90 12.89
C GLY A 282 -10.97 -14.80 12.43
N GLU A 283 -9.72 -14.39 12.66
CA GLU A 283 -8.55 -15.24 12.50
C GLU A 283 -7.96 -15.49 13.88
N THR A 284 -7.87 -16.74 14.33
CA THR A 284 -7.35 -17.01 15.67
C THR A 284 -5.83 -17.05 15.72
N ASN A 285 -5.11 -17.11 14.59
CA ASN A 285 -3.65 -17.19 14.62
C ASN A 285 -2.97 -15.88 15.10
N ALA A 286 -1.75 -16.02 15.62
CA ALA A 286 -0.84 -14.89 15.85
C ALA A 286 0.31 -14.96 14.84
N ARG A 287 0.63 -13.85 14.20
CA ARG A 287 1.60 -13.80 13.11
C ARG A 287 2.33 -12.48 13.05
N ILE A 288 3.43 -12.47 12.28
CA ILE A 288 4.14 -11.26 11.90
C ILE A 288 3.76 -10.89 10.48
N GLU A 289 3.30 -9.66 10.31
CA GLU A 289 3.02 -9.06 9.02
C GLU A 289 4.15 -8.11 8.62
N PHE A 290 4.44 -8.08 7.31
CA PHE A 290 5.50 -7.25 6.73
C PHE A 290 4.93 -6.20 5.80
N HIS A 291 5.30 -4.95 6.04
CA HIS A 291 4.87 -3.82 5.23
C HIS A 291 6.08 -3.07 4.75
N ARG A 292 6.25 -3.03 3.43
CA ARG A 292 7.42 -2.43 2.80
C ARG A 292 7.03 -1.18 2.03
N PHE A 293 7.90 -0.19 2.12
CA PHE A 293 7.78 1.10 1.46
C PHE A 293 9.11 1.41 0.76
N GLY A 294 9.06 1.96 -0.46
CA GLY A 294 10.25 2.20 -1.28
C GLY A 294 10.72 0.97 -2.06
N PHE A 295 12.04 0.75 -2.13
CA PHE A 295 12.70 -0.34 -2.89
C PHE A 295 12.41 -0.37 -4.41
N GLY A 296 11.78 0.67 -4.97
CA GLY A 296 11.39 0.71 -6.39
C GLY A 296 10.32 -0.32 -6.73
N GLN A 297 9.62 -0.84 -5.72
CA GLN A 297 8.54 -1.82 -5.87
C GLN A 297 7.20 -1.13 -5.61
N ARG A 298 6.10 -1.79 -6.00
CA ARG A 298 4.78 -1.37 -5.53
C ARG A 298 4.77 -1.48 -4.00
N PHE A 299 4.54 -0.35 -3.33
CA PHE A 299 4.33 -0.31 -1.88
C PHE A 299 3.09 -1.15 -1.53
N GLY A 300 3.07 -1.69 -0.33
CA GLY A 300 1.92 -2.46 0.16
C GLY A 300 2.29 -3.68 0.98
N TRP A 301 1.26 -4.37 1.44
CA TRP A 301 1.34 -5.54 2.29
C TRP A 301 1.97 -6.72 1.55
N VAL A 302 2.95 -7.39 2.17
CA VAL A 302 3.60 -8.58 1.61
C VAL A 302 2.95 -9.82 2.21
N THR A 303 1.69 -10.05 1.85
CA THR A 303 0.85 -11.13 2.41
C THR A 303 1.46 -12.53 2.26
N GLU A 304 2.22 -12.77 1.18
CA GLU A 304 2.86 -14.07 0.92
C GLU A 304 4.01 -14.40 1.87
N THR A 305 4.43 -13.43 2.71
CA THR A 305 5.58 -13.58 3.62
C THR A 305 5.21 -13.59 5.09
N CYS A 306 3.92 -13.54 5.46
CA CYS A 306 3.52 -13.55 6.87
C CYS A 306 4.12 -14.76 7.60
N HIS A 307 4.75 -14.50 8.75
CA HIS A 307 5.31 -15.56 9.58
C HIS A 307 4.32 -15.92 10.68
N GLU A 308 3.68 -17.07 10.56
CA GLU A 308 2.81 -17.58 11.62
C GLU A 308 3.65 -17.98 12.84
N LEU A 309 3.28 -17.48 14.02
CA LEU A 309 3.96 -17.77 15.29
C LEU A 309 3.14 -18.75 16.13
N ILE A 310 1.82 -18.56 16.14
CA ILE A 310 0.85 -19.43 16.81
C ILE A 310 -0.21 -19.75 15.76
N ASP A 311 -0.34 -21.03 15.41
CA ASP A 311 -1.33 -21.47 14.43
C ASP A 311 -2.78 -21.36 14.95
N GLU A 312 -3.74 -21.47 14.03
CA GLU A 312 -5.18 -21.32 14.32
C GLU A 312 -5.65 -22.27 15.43
N GLN A 313 -5.13 -23.50 15.44
CA GLN A 313 -5.48 -24.55 16.40
C GLN A 313 -4.90 -24.23 17.78
N ALA A 314 -3.59 -23.96 17.86
CA ALA A 314 -2.90 -23.61 19.09
C ALA A 314 -3.53 -22.37 19.73
N ALA A 315 -3.90 -21.38 18.92
CA ALA A 315 -4.57 -20.20 19.44
C ALA A 315 -5.98 -20.49 19.96
N SER A 316 -6.76 -21.33 19.27
CA SER A 316 -8.06 -21.80 19.78
C SER A 316 -7.91 -22.57 21.09
N GLU A 317 -6.89 -23.40 21.22
CA GLU A 317 -6.56 -24.12 22.45
C GLU A 317 -6.18 -23.15 23.59
N ILE A 318 -5.43 -22.08 23.30
CA ILE A 318 -5.08 -21.02 24.26
C ILE A 318 -6.33 -20.28 24.73
N GLU A 319 -7.22 -19.90 23.82
CA GLU A 319 -8.47 -19.21 24.13
C GLU A 319 -9.41 -20.08 24.99
N GLU A 320 -9.58 -21.36 24.63
CA GLU A 320 -10.46 -22.28 25.36
C GLU A 320 -9.89 -22.69 26.73
N SER A 321 -8.59 -23.03 26.78
CA SER A 321 -7.97 -23.57 27.99
C SER A 321 -7.45 -22.49 28.93
N ARG A 322 -7.27 -21.26 28.43
CA ARG A 322 -6.54 -20.18 29.09
C ARG A 322 -5.15 -20.63 29.55
N SER A 323 -4.46 -21.42 28.73
CA SER A 323 -3.14 -21.98 29.05
C SER A 323 -2.25 -22.13 27.82
N VAL A 324 -0.94 -21.95 28.01
CA VAL A 324 0.10 -22.24 27.00
C VAL A 324 0.98 -23.37 27.54
N GLU A 325 1.11 -24.47 26.78
CA GLU A 325 1.88 -25.64 27.19
C GLU A 325 1.51 -26.16 28.62
N GLY A 326 0.24 -26.04 28.99
CA GLY A 326 -0.29 -26.45 30.30
C GLY A 326 0.01 -25.49 31.45
N ARG A 327 0.61 -24.32 31.19
CA ARG A 327 0.75 -23.25 32.18
C ARG A 327 -0.41 -22.25 32.03
N PRO A 328 -1.11 -21.89 33.12
CA PRO A 328 -2.20 -20.92 33.03
C PRO A 328 -1.67 -19.57 32.54
N VAL A 329 -2.43 -18.94 31.63
CA VAL A 329 -2.22 -17.56 31.23
C VAL A 329 -2.84 -16.68 32.31
N GLU A 330 -2.00 -16.05 33.12
CA GLU A 330 -2.43 -15.08 34.12
C GLU A 330 -2.94 -13.82 33.42
N PRO A 331 -4.06 -13.20 33.86
CA PRO A 331 -4.53 -11.94 33.30
C PRO A 331 -3.44 -10.85 33.31
N HIS A 332 -3.44 -9.98 32.30
CA HIS A 332 -2.45 -8.89 32.23
C HIS A 332 -2.48 -8.03 33.51
N PRO A 333 -1.34 -7.71 34.13
CA PRO A 333 -1.32 -7.05 35.45
C PRO A 333 -2.00 -5.68 35.47
N GLU A 334 -1.97 -4.95 34.35
CA GLU A 334 -2.61 -3.64 34.22
C GLU A 334 -4.02 -3.70 33.62
N PHE A 335 -4.26 -4.64 32.71
CA PHE A 335 -5.46 -4.63 31.86
C PHE A 335 -6.48 -5.72 32.24
N GLY A 336 -6.09 -6.69 33.06
CA GLY A 336 -6.95 -7.76 33.55
C GLY A 336 -7.64 -8.50 32.39
N ASP A 337 -8.96 -8.67 32.53
CA ASP A 337 -9.82 -9.33 31.54
C ASP A 337 -10.14 -8.45 30.30
N ALA A 338 -9.59 -7.23 30.21
CA ALA A 338 -9.71 -6.43 28.99
C ALA A 338 -8.93 -7.05 27.82
N LEU A 339 -7.96 -7.92 28.12
CA LEU A 339 -7.21 -8.68 27.12
C LEU A 339 -7.61 -10.16 27.16
N GLY A 340 -7.74 -10.75 25.99
CA GLY A 340 -7.90 -12.19 25.81
C GLY A 340 -6.60 -12.96 26.12
N PRO A 341 -6.70 -14.27 26.42
CA PRO A 341 -5.53 -15.13 26.63
C PRO A 341 -4.47 -15.04 25.52
N LEU A 342 -4.86 -15.04 24.25
CA LEU A 342 -3.92 -14.95 23.14
C LEU A 342 -3.17 -13.61 23.15
N GLU A 343 -3.87 -12.51 23.42
CA GLU A 343 -3.28 -11.16 23.49
C GLU A 343 -2.26 -11.06 24.62
N VAL A 344 -2.56 -11.65 25.79
CA VAL A 344 -1.60 -11.73 26.90
C VAL A 344 -0.36 -12.53 26.52
N VAL A 345 -0.54 -13.65 25.81
CA VAL A 345 0.59 -14.47 25.33
C VAL A 345 1.45 -13.69 24.36
N MET A 346 0.84 -12.99 23.39
CA MET A 346 1.56 -12.16 22.41
C MET A 346 2.38 -11.07 23.09
N LEU A 347 1.84 -10.41 24.12
CA LEU A 347 2.55 -9.38 24.89
C LEU A 347 3.68 -9.93 25.77
N GLY A 348 3.67 -11.23 26.07
CA GLY A 348 4.75 -11.90 26.78
C GLY A 348 5.90 -12.38 25.88
N LEU A 349 5.80 -12.21 24.56
CA LEU A 349 6.86 -12.60 23.62
C LEU A 349 7.95 -11.53 23.60
N GLU A 350 9.22 -11.95 23.66
CA GLU A 350 10.34 -11.03 23.59
C GLU A 350 10.53 -10.51 22.15
N PRO A 351 10.78 -9.20 21.94
CA PRO A 351 10.90 -8.62 20.60
C PRO A 351 11.92 -9.31 19.69
N ASP A 352 13.03 -9.79 20.24
CA ASP A 352 14.08 -10.48 19.48
C ASP A 352 13.75 -11.94 19.14
N GLU A 353 12.75 -12.53 19.80
CA GLU A 353 12.21 -13.85 19.44
C GLU A 353 11.15 -13.75 18.35
N VAL A 354 10.44 -12.61 18.32
CA VAL A 354 9.36 -12.32 17.36
C VAL A 354 9.96 -11.74 16.08
N PHE A 355 10.50 -10.52 16.16
CA PHE A 355 10.85 -9.77 14.97
C PHE A 355 12.15 -10.25 14.35
N LEU A 356 12.14 -10.37 13.03
CA LEU A 356 13.32 -10.73 12.27
C LEU A 356 14.38 -9.64 12.39
N ASP A 357 15.64 -10.06 12.53
CA ASP A 357 16.77 -9.16 12.35
C ASP A 357 16.90 -8.70 10.89
N ALA A 358 17.75 -7.69 10.66
CA ALA A 358 17.92 -7.10 9.34
C ALA A 358 18.38 -8.10 8.25
N GLU A 359 19.24 -9.08 8.59
CA GLU A 359 19.75 -10.04 7.61
C GLU A 359 18.67 -11.02 7.19
N ARG A 360 17.92 -11.56 8.16
CA ARG A 360 16.80 -12.45 7.90
C ARG A 360 15.67 -11.73 7.19
N LEU A 361 15.39 -10.48 7.55
CA LEU A 361 14.39 -9.65 6.89
C LEU A 361 14.74 -9.40 5.42
N LYS A 362 16.01 -9.15 5.08
CA LYS A 362 16.47 -9.05 3.69
C LYS A 362 16.23 -10.34 2.91
N GLU A 363 16.53 -11.50 3.50
CA GLU A 363 16.30 -12.81 2.87
C GLU A 363 14.81 -13.03 2.59
N VAL A 364 13.96 -12.83 3.60
CA VAL A 364 12.50 -13.03 3.50
C VAL A 364 11.88 -12.10 2.46
N LEU A 365 12.31 -10.84 2.40
CA LEU A 365 11.79 -9.86 1.46
C LEU A 365 12.46 -9.91 0.08
N GLY A 366 13.46 -10.77 -0.11
CA GLY A 366 14.22 -10.86 -1.37
C GLY A 366 14.95 -9.56 -1.72
N LEU A 367 15.42 -8.81 -0.73
CA LEU A 367 16.15 -7.57 -0.95
C LEU A 367 17.54 -7.86 -1.53
N PRO A 368 18.12 -6.94 -2.34
CA PRO A 368 19.48 -7.09 -2.85
C PRO A 368 20.49 -7.35 -1.71
N GLY A 369 21.48 -8.22 -1.94
CA GLY A 369 22.51 -8.52 -0.94
C GLY A 369 23.37 -7.31 -0.54
N SER A 370 23.38 -6.25 -1.35
CA SER A 370 24.04 -4.97 -1.05
C SER A 370 23.21 -4.04 -0.18
N THR A 371 21.96 -4.40 0.14
CA THR A 371 21.09 -3.62 1.02
C THR A 371 21.58 -3.76 2.46
N GLU A 372 21.67 -2.64 3.16
CA GLU A 372 22.16 -2.56 4.54
C GLU A 372 21.09 -1.88 5.42
N ALA A 373 20.89 -2.38 6.63
CA ALA A 373 20.04 -1.69 7.60
C ALA A 373 20.79 -0.48 8.17
N LEU A 374 20.15 0.69 8.10
CA LEU A 374 20.69 1.93 8.64
C LEU A 374 20.29 2.13 10.11
N TYR A 375 19.07 1.70 10.47
CA TYR A 375 18.54 1.77 11.83
C TYR A 375 17.42 0.74 12.04
N VAL A 376 17.19 0.38 13.31
CA VAL A 376 16.08 -0.45 13.78
C VAL A 376 15.47 0.27 14.99
N LEU A 377 14.15 0.48 14.98
CA LEU A 377 13.40 1.16 16.02
C LEU A 377 12.21 0.29 16.48
N ASP A 378 12.25 -0.13 17.73
CA ASP A 378 11.17 -0.89 18.39
C ASP A 378 10.18 -0.01 19.15
N GLN A 379 10.61 1.23 19.43
CA GLN A 379 9.81 2.24 20.12
C GLN A 379 9.76 3.49 19.27
N TRP A 380 8.58 3.80 18.77
CA TRP A 380 8.30 4.97 17.95
C TRP A 380 6.80 5.27 18.01
N THR A 381 6.43 6.52 17.75
CA THR A 381 5.05 6.96 17.62
C THR A 381 4.65 6.91 16.15
N GLY A 382 3.60 6.16 15.82
CA GLY A 382 2.98 6.19 14.51
C GLY A 382 1.90 7.26 14.37
N PRO A 383 1.40 7.53 13.15
CA PRO A 383 0.23 8.37 12.94
C PRO A 383 -0.99 7.74 13.61
N ALA A 384 -1.90 8.56 14.11
CA ALA A 384 -3.25 8.09 14.47
C ALA A 384 -4.05 7.72 13.20
N ALA A 385 -5.15 6.98 13.37
CA ALA A 385 -6.02 6.65 12.24
C ALA A 385 -6.46 7.92 11.49
N GLU A 386 -6.36 7.89 10.16
CA GLU A 386 -6.60 9.03 9.26
C GLU A 386 -5.61 10.20 9.40
N GLU A 387 -4.61 10.11 10.28
CA GLU A 387 -3.56 11.12 10.39
C GLU A 387 -2.51 10.94 9.29
N PRO A 388 -2.15 12.02 8.58
CA PRO A 388 -1.06 11.99 7.62
C PRO A 388 0.27 11.56 8.24
N ALA A 389 0.99 10.63 7.59
CA ALA A 389 2.33 10.22 8.00
C ALA A 389 3.33 11.39 8.08
N SER A 390 3.13 12.43 7.26
CA SER A 390 3.94 13.64 7.26
C SER A 390 3.81 14.49 8.54
N LEU A 391 2.80 14.24 9.38
CA LEU A 391 2.63 14.92 10.67
C LEU A 391 3.32 14.18 11.83
N THR A 392 3.74 12.92 11.62
CA THR A 392 4.41 12.13 12.65
C THR A 392 5.90 12.41 12.66
N GLU A 393 6.40 13.09 13.69
CA GLU A 393 7.82 13.49 13.76
C GLU A 393 8.79 12.28 13.69
N ASP A 394 8.40 11.11 14.19
CA ASP A 394 9.22 9.90 14.13
C ASP A 394 9.33 9.32 12.71
N LEU A 395 8.24 9.36 11.93
CA LEU A 395 8.28 8.97 10.52
C LEU A 395 9.06 9.98 9.68
N VAL A 396 8.91 11.27 9.97
CA VAL A 396 9.74 12.32 9.35
C VAL A 396 11.22 12.07 9.68
N LEU A 397 11.57 11.83 10.96
CA LEU A 397 12.94 11.50 11.36
C LEU A 397 13.48 10.27 10.63
N ALA A 398 12.69 9.20 10.54
CA ALA A 398 13.07 7.97 9.85
C ALA A 398 13.36 8.21 8.35
N VAL A 399 12.46 8.91 7.65
CA VAL A 399 12.62 9.21 6.22
C VAL A 399 13.81 10.13 5.96
N GLU A 400 13.99 11.17 6.78
CA GLU A 400 15.14 12.08 6.66
C GLU A 400 16.46 11.38 7.04
N ALA A 401 16.44 10.45 8.00
CA ALA A 401 17.60 9.65 8.33
C ALA A 401 18.06 8.79 7.15
N LEU A 402 17.13 8.16 6.42
CA LEU A 402 17.45 7.49 5.16
C LEU A 402 18.07 8.47 4.15
N ARG A 403 17.43 9.62 3.94
CA ARG A 403 17.85 10.64 2.97
C ARG A 403 19.25 11.19 3.25
N GLU A 404 19.59 11.40 4.53
CA GLU A 404 20.88 11.93 4.98
C GLU A 404 21.90 10.85 5.37
N ARG A 405 21.57 9.56 5.22
CA ARG A 405 22.42 8.43 5.64
C ARG A 405 22.79 8.45 7.11
N ARG A 406 21.86 8.84 7.98
CA ARG A 406 22.04 8.91 9.44
C ARG A 406 21.59 7.61 10.11
N ALA A 407 22.49 6.96 10.84
CA ALA A 407 22.14 5.79 11.64
C ALA A 407 21.58 6.24 13.01
N ILE A 408 20.28 6.56 13.03
CA ILE A 408 19.57 6.90 14.27
C ILE A 408 19.44 5.66 15.17
N THR A 409 19.45 5.86 16.48
CA THR A 409 19.34 4.76 17.47
C THR A 409 18.07 4.84 18.33
N ALA A 410 17.28 5.90 18.18
CA ALA A 410 16.05 6.13 18.93
C ALA A 410 15.09 7.02 18.13
N ALA A 411 13.79 6.89 18.41
CA ALA A 411 12.76 7.81 17.99
C ALA A 411 12.75 9.10 18.83
N LEU A 412 12.09 10.15 18.36
CA LEU A 412 11.88 11.40 19.10
C LEU A 412 10.88 11.20 20.23
N ASN A 413 9.81 10.47 19.93
CA ASN A 413 8.72 10.20 20.85
C ASN A 413 8.63 8.70 21.08
N PRO A 414 9.61 8.08 21.77
CA PRO A 414 9.60 6.65 22.00
C PRO A 414 8.36 6.28 22.80
N ARG A 415 7.57 5.36 22.24
CA ARG A 415 6.41 4.79 22.90
C ARG A 415 6.63 3.31 23.10
N SER A 416 6.39 2.85 24.32
CA SER A 416 6.42 1.43 24.62
C SER A 416 5.21 0.72 23.99
N PRO A 417 5.27 -0.60 23.76
CA PRO A 417 4.09 -1.40 23.47
C PRO A 417 2.96 -1.16 24.48
N GLU A 418 3.28 -1.04 25.76
CA GLU A 418 2.31 -0.77 26.83
C GLU A 418 1.61 0.57 26.68
N ASP A 419 2.29 1.62 26.21
CA ASP A 419 1.66 2.92 25.96
C ASP A 419 0.60 2.83 24.85
N HIS A 420 0.89 2.06 23.80
CA HIS A 420 -0.07 1.82 22.72
C HIS A 420 -1.28 1.01 23.21
N LEU A 421 -1.06 -0.03 24.01
CA LEU A 421 -2.15 -0.81 24.60
C LEU A 421 -3.06 0.04 25.49
N ARG A 422 -2.49 0.92 26.32
CA ARG A 422 -3.27 1.84 27.16
C ARG A 422 -4.21 2.69 26.30
N GLU A 423 -3.69 3.27 25.22
CA GLU A 423 -4.49 4.09 24.31
C GLU A 423 -5.55 3.27 23.58
N ARG A 424 -5.22 2.09 23.07
CA ARG A 424 -6.17 1.17 22.44
C ARG A 424 -7.33 0.87 23.39
N ILE A 425 -7.03 0.44 24.62
CA ILE A 425 -8.05 0.06 25.60
C ILE A 425 -8.95 1.25 25.95
N VAL A 426 -8.39 2.46 26.01
CA VAL A 426 -9.18 3.70 26.22
C VAL A 426 -10.07 4.03 25.01
N LEU A 427 -9.56 3.87 23.79
CA LEU A 427 -10.24 4.29 22.56
C LEU A 427 -11.27 3.27 22.06
N LEU A 428 -10.91 1.99 22.03
CA LEU A 428 -11.71 0.91 21.43
C LEU A 428 -12.38 0.00 22.45
N GLY A 429 -11.98 0.08 23.73
CA GLY A 429 -12.33 -0.92 24.73
C GLY A 429 -11.49 -2.19 24.59
N GLY A 430 -11.34 -2.93 25.69
CA GLY A 430 -10.66 -4.23 25.67
C GLY A 430 -11.41 -5.25 24.81
N TRP A 431 -10.67 -6.09 24.08
CA TRP A 431 -11.24 -7.17 23.28
C TRP A 431 -11.76 -8.33 24.13
N GLY A 432 -11.21 -8.52 25.34
CA GLY A 432 -11.59 -9.61 26.24
C GLY A 432 -13.04 -9.56 26.75
N ALA A 433 -13.77 -8.46 26.54
CA ALA A 433 -15.19 -8.35 26.87
C ALA A 433 -16.15 -8.56 25.68
N ALA A 434 -15.62 -8.64 24.45
CA ALA A 434 -16.41 -8.79 23.23
C ALA A 434 -16.66 -10.26 22.84
N TRP A 435 -16.02 -11.21 23.53
CA TRP A 435 -16.09 -12.66 23.27
C TRP A 435 -16.66 -13.44 24.45
#